data_AF-A0A9D5JRS1-F1
#
_entry.id   AF-A0A9D5JRS1-F1
#
_cell.length_a   1.000
_cell.length_b   1.000
_cell.length_c   1.000
_cell.angle_alpha   90.00
_cell.angle_beta   90.00
_cell.angle_gamma   90.00
#
_symmetry.space_group_name_H-M   'P 1'
#
loop_
_entity.id
_entity.type
_entity.pdbx_description
1 polymer ?
#
loop_
_entity_poly.entity_id
_entity_poly.type
_entity_poly.pdbx_seq_one_letter_code
_entity_poly.pdbx_strand_id
1 'polypeptide(L)'
;MIKRLVSILFVSAMAVLATTPGVHALEIDYDRSRVSADKDQVEADNIDSATVTVKVTDGFGIGIPDVQITLNSSRGVQDTLEVIDDTTNLFGQARFRVKSLFKGTSTYSAKIGDQPLDDVATVTYVGGLALDLEAGDLIKIPDDGDPNTQSDTAVYYYAIDGKRYVFPNEKTYFSWYPDFTKVNVIPLEQMSFIPIGGNVTYKPGTRLIKFQTDIKTYAVARGGVLRWLKTEEAARKFYGDNWNKEVDDVPESFYVNYTFGTPILEVDYYFREREADRSQTIDQDKGLEEA
;
A
#
# COMPACT_ATOMS: atom_id res chain seq x y z
N MET A 1 87.80 -38.14 29.62
CA MET A 1 87.65 -37.08 30.64
C MET A 1 86.16 -36.93 30.92
N ILE A 2 85.78 -37.07 32.19
CA ILE A 2 84.41 -37.24 32.71
C ILE A 2 83.57 -35.95 32.62
N LYS A 3 82.25 -36.09 32.36
CA LYS A 3 81.08 -35.36 32.95
C LYS A 3 79.88 -35.51 31.99
N ARG A 4 78.60 -35.64 32.39
CA ARG A 4 77.87 -35.96 33.63
C ARG A 4 76.41 -36.13 33.17
N LEU A 5 75.66 -37.08 33.76
CA LEU A 5 74.23 -37.30 33.55
C LEU A 5 73.38 -36.06 33.90
N VAL A 6 72.29 -35.84 33.16
CA VAL A 6 71.03 -35.28 33.68
C VAL A 6 69.87 -36.02 33.01
N SER A 7 69.07 -36.71 33.84
CA SER A 7 67.82 -37.38 33.46
C SER A 7 66.67 -36.38 33.49
N ILE A 8 65.81 -36.37 32.46
CA ILE A 8 64.55 -35.62 32.45
C ILE A 8 63.42 -36.63 32.22
N LEU A 9 62.57 -36.81 33.25
CA LEU A 9 61.29 -37.49 33.14
C LEU A 9 60.33 -36.60 32.31
N PHE A 10 59.79 -37.13 31.22
CA PHE A 10 58.60 -36.58 30.57
C PHE A 10 57.38 -37.41 30.97
N VAL A 11 56.49 -36.80 31.77
CA VAL A 11 55.16 -37.34 32.04
C VAL A 11 54.28 -36.99 30.84
N SER A 12 53.84 -38.02 30.10
CA SER A 12 52.88 -37.87 29.00
C SER A 12 51.47 -37.69 29.57
N ALA A 13 50.95 -36.47 29.56
CA ALA A 13 49.55 -36.20 29.85
C ALA A 13 48.71 -36.51 28.59
N MET A 14 47.90 -37.55 28.67
CA MET A 14 46.93 -37.92 27.65
C MET A 14 45.72 -36.98 27.76
N ALA A 15 45.58 -36.04 26.82
CA ALA A 15 44.42 -35.17 26.75
C ALA A 15 43.22 -35.95 26.20
N VAL A 16 42.22 -36.20 27.03
CA VAL A 16 40.90 -36.67 26.60
C VAL A 16 40.13 -35.43 26.15
N LEU A 17 39.93 -35.28 24.84
CA LEU A 17 39.00 -34.29 24.27
C LEU A 17 37.57 -34.73 24.61
N ALA A 18 36.98 -34.13 25.64
CA ALA A 18 35.55 -34.17 25.83
C ALA A 18 34.92 -33.23 24.79
N THR A 19 34.24 -33.79 23.79
CA THR A 19 33.40 -33.02 22.87
C THR A 19 32.21 -32.50 23.67
N THR A 20 32.12 -31.18 23.84
CA THR A 20 30.86 -30.52 24.22
C THR A 20 29.76 -31.01 23.28
N PRO A 21 28.59 -31.45 23.79
CA PRO A 21 27.44 -31.68 22.93
C PRO A 21 27.14 -30.34 22.23
N GLY A 22 27.30 -30.31 20.92
CA GLY A 22 26.86 -29.17 20.13
C GLY A 22 25.36 -29.01 20.37
N VAL A 23 24.95 -27.82 20.80
CA VAL A 23 23.57 -27.39 20.61
C VAL A 23 23.38 -27.40 19.10
N HIS A 24 22.80 -28.47 18.57
CA HIS A 24 22.34 -28.47 17.19
C HIS A 24 21.29 -27.37 17.12
N ALA A 25 21.60 -26.28 16.41
CA ALA A 25 20.55 -25.41 15.92
C ALA A 25 19.53 -26.32 15.23
N LEU A 26 18.24 -26.16 15.55
CA LEU A 26 17.19 -26.90 14.88
C LEU A 26 17.31 -26.59 13.40
N GLU A 27 17.80 -27.55 12.63
CA GLU A 27 18.00 -27.39 11.20
C GLU A 27 16.63 -27.45 10.52
N ILE A 28 16.32 -26.40 9.76
CA ILE A 28 15.05 -26.31 9.03
C ILE A 28 15.07 -27.35 7.92
N ASP A 29 14.02 -28.17 7.86
CA ASP A 29 13.75 -29.07 6.76
C ASP A 29 12.75 -28.39 5.81
N TYR A 30 13.26 -27.87 4.70
CA TYR A 30 12.49 -27.15 3.69
C TYR A 30 11.49 -28.07 2.97
N ASP A 31 11.83 -29.35 2.80
CA ASP A 31 10.99 -30.36 2.13
C ASP A 31 9.82 -30.84 3.01
N ARG A 32 9.95 -30.71 4.34
CA ARG A 32 8.89 -31.04 5.32
C ARG A 32 8.09 -29.84 5.81
N SER A 33 8.62 -28.63 5.64
CA SER A 33 7.89 -27.40 5.92
C SER A 33 6.73 -27.24 4.93
N ARG A 34 5.61 -26.67 5.38
CA ARG A 34 4.35 -26.64 4.62
C ARG A 34 3.75 -25.25 4.55
N VAL A 35 3.05 -24.98 3.45
CA VAL A 35 2.22 -23.79 3.26
C VAL A 35 0.80 -24.26 2.95
N SER A 36 -0.15 -23.93 3.82
CA SER A 36 -1.54 -24.38 3.67
C SER A 36 -2.52 -23.24 3.88
N ALA A 37 -3.60 -23.20 3.10
CA ALA A 37 -4.74 -22.33 3.33
C ALA A 37 -5.86 -23.09 4.05
N ASP A 38 -6.61 -22.41 4.92
CA ASP A 38 -7.80 -22.96 5.58
C ASP A 38 -9.01 -23.11 4.63
N LYS A 39 -9.02 -22.33 3.53
CA LYS A 39 -9.99 -22.38 2.45
C LYS A 39 -9.27 -22.45 1.10
N ASP A 40 -9.77 -23.29 0.20
CA ASP A 40 -9.33 -23.37 -1.19
C ASP A 40 -10.05 -22.36 -2.10
N GLN A 41 -11.20 -21.85 -1.66
CA GLN A 41 -12.01 -20.86 -2.37
C GLN A 41 -12.60 -19.81 -1.43
N VAL A 42 -12.61 -18.55 -1.87
CA VAL A 42 -13.25 -17.41 -1.19
C VAL A 42 -13.91 -16.47 -2.20
N GLU A 43 -14.88 -15.67 -1.75
CA GLU A 43 -15.44 -14.58 -2.56
C GLU A 43 -14.43 -13.42 -2.67
N ALA A 44 -14.32 -12.80 -3.85
CA ALA A 44 -13.44 -11.65 -4.10
C ALA A 44 -14.17 -10.32 -3.89
N ASP A 45 -14.59 -10.08 -2.65
CA ASP A 45 -15.29 -8.87 -2.20
C ASP A 45 -14.46 -8.02 -1.20
N ASN A 46 -13.19 -8.38 -0.99
CA ASN A 46 -12.29 -7.81 0.01
C ASN A 46 -12.77 -7.98 1.48
N ILE A 47 -13.77 -8.83 1.72
CA ILE A 47 -14.36 -9.12 3.03
C ILE A 47 -14.15 -10.60 3.37
N ASP A 48 -14.53 -11.51 2.47
CA ASP A 48 -14.19 -12.92 2.60
C ASP A 48 -12.68 -13.12 2.44
N SER A 49 -12.15 -14.02 3.24
CA SER A 49 -10.71 -14.22 3.37
C SER A 49 -10.37 -15.65 3.74
N ALA A 50 -9.14 -16.05 3.38
CA ALA A 50 -8.51 -17.29 3.81
C ALA A 50 -7.34 -16.95 4.75
N THR A 51 -7.00 -17.88 5.63
CA THR A 51 -5.79 -17.84 6.45
C THR A 51 -4.77 -18.79 5.86
N VAL A 52 -3.66 -18.23 5.36
CA VAL A 52 -2.49 -19.02 4.94
C VAL A 52 -1.62 -19.22 6.17
N THR A 53 -1.39 -20.49 6.51
CA THR A 53 -0.50 -20.92 7.60
C THR A 53 0.77 -21.51 7.00
N VAL A 54 1.92 -20.98 7.41
CA VAL A 54 3.24 -21.52 7.11
C VAL A 54 3.72 -22.30 8.33
N LYS A 55 3.97 -23.60 8.17
CA LYS A 55 4.50 -24.48 9.22
C LYS A 55 5.95 -24.84 8.90
N VAL A 56 6.88 -24.35 9.71
CA VAL A 56 8.31 -24.66 9.61
C VAL A 56 8.64 -25.82 10.55
N THR A 57 9.30 -26.86 10.02
CA THR A 57 9.69 -28.02 10.82
C THR A 57 11.14 -28.41 10.63
N ASP A 58 11.69 -29.15 11.59
CA ASP A 58 12.96 -29.86 11.45
C ASP A 58 12.81 -31.19 10.69
N GLY A 59 13.91 -31.92 10.53
CA GLY A 59 13.94 -33.25 9.91
C GLY A 59 13.16 -34.34 10.65
N PHE A 60 12.64 -34.06 11.86
CA PHE A 60 11.78 -34.93 12.64
C PHE A 60 10.30 -34.52 12.57
N GLY A 61 9.97 -33.41 11.89
CA GLY A 61 8.62 -32.87 11.79
C GLY A 61 8.18 -32.04 13.00
N ILE A 62 9.12 -31.70 13.89
CA ILE A 62 8.88 -30.85 15.06
C ILE A 62 8.90 -29.39 14.60
N GLY A 63 7.94 -28.60 15.08
CA GLY A 63 7.84 -27.18 14.73
C GLY A 63 9.00 -26.35 15.29
N ILE A 64 9.54 -25.44 14.48
CA ILE A 64 10.64 -24.54 14.88
C ILE A 64 10.07 -23.15 15.18
N PRO A 65 10.14 -22.66 16.44
CA PRO A 65 9.69 -21.32 16.80
C PRO A 65 10.68 -20.23 16.36
N ASP A 66 10.21 -18.98 16.42
CA ASP A 66 11.00 -17.75 16.24
C ASP A 66 11.66 -17.62 14.85
N VAL A 67 11.08 -18.24 13.83
CA VAL A 67 11.49 -18.13 12.42
C VAL A 67 10.64 -17.07 11.73
N GLN A 68 11.29 -16.04 11.18
CA GLN A 68 10.60 -15.01 10.41
C GLN A 68 10.27 -15.50 9.00
N ILE A 69 9.04 -15.26 8.56
CA ILE A 69 8.46 -15.72 7.30
C ILE A 69 8.04 -14.52 6.46
N THR A 70 8.42 -14.55 5.18
CA THR A 70 7.83 -13.67 4.16
C THR A 70 6.88 -14.49 3.30
N LEU A 71 5.64 -14.04 3.16
CA LEU A 71 4.66 -14.63 2.25
C LEU A 71 4.52 -13.78 0.99
N ASN A 72 4.43 -14.42 -0.18
CA ASN A 72 4.23 -13.77 -1.45
C ASN A 72 3.03 -14.39 -2.20
N SER A 73 2.16 -13.52 -2.74
CA SER A 73 1.16 -13.90 -3.73
C SER A 73 1.76 -13.89 -5.14
N SER A 74 1.37 -14.85 -5.97
CA SER A 74 1.68 -14.87 -7.40
C SER A 74 1.04 -13.74 -8.20
N ARG A 75 0.00 -13.08 -7.65
CA ARG A 75 -0.71 -11.94 -8.27
C ARG A 75 -0.30 -10.58 -7.69
N GLY A 76 0.71 -10.56 -6.82
CA GLY A 76 1.27 -9.34 -6.26
C GLY A 76 0.21 -8.48 -5.55
N VAL A 77 0.16 -7.20 -5.90
CA VAL A 77 -0.69 -6.18 -5.26
C VAL A 77 -2.20 -6.34 -5.54
N GLN A 78 -2.59 -7.23 -6.45
CA GLN A 78 -4.01 -7.59 -6.63
C GLN A 78 -4.56 -8.35 -5.41
N ASP A 79 -3.69 -8.97 -4.61
CA ASP A 79 -4.06 -9.65 -3.38
C ASP A 79 -3.61 -8.81 -2.18
N THR A 80 -4.48 -8.67 -1.20
CA THR A 80 -4.13 -8.05 0.08
C THR A 80 -3.66 -9.13 1.04
N LEU A 81 -2.45 -8.96 1.57
CA LEU A 81 -1.85 -9.84 2.58
C LEU A 81 -1.79 -9.07 3.90
N GLU A 82 -2.64 -9.44 4.85
CA GLU A 82 -2.60 -8.92 6.22
C GLU A 82 -1.78 -9.87 7.10
N VAL A 83 -0.71 -9.37 7.72
CA VAL A 83 0.11 -10.14 8.66
C VAL A 83 -0.68 -10.36 9.95
N ILE A 84 -0.91 -11.63 10.32
CA ILE A 84 -1.43 -11.99 11.66
C ILE A 84 -0.24 -12.25 12.58
N ASP A 85 0.67 -13.12 12.13
CA ASP A 85 1.95 -13.42 12.75
C ASP A 85 2.94 -13.83 11.66
N ASP A 86 4.01 -13.04 11.45
CA ASP A 86 5.06 -13.35 10.48
C ASP A 86 6.19 -14.18 11.08
N THR A 87 6.18 -14.40 12.40
CA THR A 87 7.20 -15.14 13.14
C THR A 87 6.59 -16.40 13.73
N THR A 88 7.23 -17.55 13.52
CA THR A 88 6.66 -18.83 13.94
C THR A 88 6.51 -18.95 15.45
N ASN A 89 5.37 -19.46 15.91
CA ASN A 89 5.12 -19.73 17.32
C ASN A 89 5.79 -21.05 17.81
N LEU A 90 5.52 -21.46 19.06
CA LEU A 90 6.02 -22.70 19.66
C LEU A 90 5.68 -24.00 18.89
N PHE A 91 4.71 -23.97 17.98
CA PHE A 91 4.34 -25.08 17.10
C PHE A 91 4.92 -24.95 15.69
N GLY A 92 5.78 -23.95 15.45
CA GLY A 92 6.40 -23.67 14.16
C GLY A 92 5.46 -22.99 13.16
N GLN A 93 4.40 -22.30 13.61
CA GLN A 93 3.39 -21.73 12.71
C GLN A 93 3.47 -20.20 12.65
N ALA A 94 3.49 -19.66 11.43
CA ALA A 94 3.24 -18.26 11.08
C ALA A 94 1.96 -18.17 10.23
N ARG A 95 1.23 -17.05 10.28
CA ARG A 95 -0.10 -16.89 9.67
C ARG A 95 -0.31 -15.53 9.03
N PHE A 96 -0.98 -15.58 7.89
CA PHE A 96 -1.33 -14.41 7.08
C PHE A 96 -2.79 -14.53 6.67
N ARG A 97 -3.55 -13.44 6.76
CA ARG A 97 -4.88 -13.35 6.16
C ARG A 97 -4.75 -12.84 4.73
N VAL A 98 -5.39 -13.53 3.80
CA VAL A 98 -5.35 -13.20 2.37
C VAL A 98 -6.75 -12.96 1.84
N LYS A 99 -6.92 -11.88 1.08
CA LYS A 99 -8.19 -11.44 0.48
C LYS A 99 -7.92 -10.77 -0.87
N SER A 100 -8.94 -10.63 -1.70
CA SER A 100 -8.82 -9.97 -3.00
C SER A 100 -10.14 -9.34 -3.44
N LEU A 101 -10.06 -8.34 -4.32
CA LEU A 101 -11.19 -7.88 -5.14
C LEU A 101 -11.19 -8.54 -6.53
N PHE A 102 -10.11 -9.21 -6.93
CA PHE A 102 -9.92 -9.75 -8.26
C PHE A 102 -10.18 -11.25 -8.28
N LYS A 103 -11.08 -11.68 -9.16
CA LYS A 103 -11.34 -13.10 -9.38
C LYS A 103 -10.11 -13.77 -9.98
N GLY A 104 -9.95 -15.07 -9.74
CA GLY A 104 -8.84 -15.88 -10.24
C GLY A 104 -8.11 -16.61 -9.11
N THR A 105 -7.14 -17.44 -9.49
CA THR A 105 -6.39 -18.26 -8.53
C THR A 105 -5.06 -17.60 -8.21
N SER A 106 -4.75 -17.53 -6.91
CA SER A 106 -3.46 -17.08 -6.41
C SER A 106 -2.69 -18.26 -5.81
N THR A 107 -1.38 -18.29 -6.08
CA THR A 107 -0.44 -19.20 -5.44
C THR A 107 0.36 -18.43 -4.39
N TYR A 108 0.33 -18.91 -3.16
CA TYR A 108 1.05 -18.35 -2.02
C TYR A 108 2.31 -19.15 -1.76
N SER A 109 3.45 -18.47 -1.89
CA SER A 109 4.78 -19.01 -1.63
C SER A 109 5.38 -18.33 -0.41
N ALA A 110 6.08 -19.09 0.42
CA ALA A 110 6.72 -18.59 1.63
C ALA A 110 8.24 -18.68 1.52
N LYS A 111 8.94 -17.75 2.18
CA LYS A 111 10.41 -17.71 2.26
C LYS A 111 10.88 -17.54 3.69
N ILE A 112 12.04 -18.11 3.99
CA ILE A 112 12.79 -17.91 5.23
C ILE A 112 14.10 -17.20 4.85
N GLY A 113 14.20 -15.92 5.19
CA GLY A 113 15.19 -15.03 4.56
C GLY A 113 14.99 -15.02 3.04
N ASP A 114 16.06 -15.29 2.28
CA ASP A 114 16.00 -15.36 0.81
C ASP A 114 15.64 -16.76 0.26
N GLN A 115 15.59 -17.78 1.13
CA GLN A 115 15.37 -19.15 0.69
C GLN A 115 13.87 -19.50 0.66
N PRO A 116 13.31 -19.89 -0.50
CA PRO A 116 11.92 -20.31 -0.60
C PRO A 116 11.67 -21.67 0.05
N LEU A 117 10.46 -21.87 0.55
CA LEU A 117 9.91 -23.19 0.79
C LEU A 117 9.46 -23.81 -0.54
N ASP A 118 9.60 -25.12 -0.66
CA ASP A 118 9.16 -25.85 -1.85
C ASP A 118 7.64 -26.01 -1.93
N ASP A 119 6.97 -26.02 -0.77
CA ASP A 119 5.52 -26.14 -0.66
C ASP A 119 4.83 -24.78 -0.87
N VAL A 120 3.65 -24.82 -1.47
CA VAL A 120 2.83 -23.63 -1.76
C VAL A 120 1.37 -23.91 -1.44
N ALA A 121 0.62 -22.86 -1.08
CA ALA A 121 -0.83 -22.93 -0.98
C ALA A 121 -1.49 -22.25 -2.18
N THR A 122 -2.68 -22.70 -2.56
CA THR A 122 -3.49 -22.04 -3.60
C THR A 122 -4.84 -21.64 -3.04
N VAL A 123 -5.31 -20.44 -3.39
CA VAL A 123 -6.67 -19.98 -3.09
C VAL A 123 -7.30 -19.45 -4.38
N THR A 124 -8.52 -19.87 -4.67
CA THR A 124 -9.31 -19.39 -5.81
C THR A 124 -10.33 -18.35 -5.37
N TYR A 125 -10.25 -17.17 -5.95
CA TYR A 125 -11.15 -16.06 -5.72
C TYR A 125 -12.26 -16.04 -6.77
N VAL A 126 -13.51 -16.04 -6.34
CA VAL A 126 -14.69 -16.03 -7.23
C VAL A 126 -15.52 -14.75 -7.06
N GLY A 127 -16.41 -14.46 -8.02
CA GLY A 127 -17.39 -13.37 -7.85
C GLY A 127 -16.87 -11.92 -7.98
N GLY A 128 -15.56 -11.68 -8.05
CA GLY A 128 -14.98 -10.33 -8.08
C GLY A 128 -14.62 -9.76 -9.47
N LEU A 129 -13.79 -8.70 -9.45
CA LEU A 129 -13.29 -7.99 -10.62
C LEU A 129 -12.60 -8.93 -11.61
N ALA A 130 -12.96 -8.78 -12.87
CA ALA A 130 -12.41 -9.51 -14.01
C ALA A 130 -11.47 -8.66 -14.87
N LEU A 131 -11.45 -7.35 -14.63
CA LEU A 131 -10.64 -6.39 -15.36
C LEU A 131 -9.24 -6.33 -14.75
N ASP A 132 -8.25 -6.13 -15.60
CA ASP A 132 -6.92 -5.74 -15.17
C ASP A 132 -6.96 -4.24 -14.88
N LEU A 133 -6.97 -3.89 -13.59
CA LEU A 133 -6.96 -2.51 -13.12
C LEU A 133 -5.69 -2.29 -12.31
N GLU A 134 -4.99 -1.21 -12.61
CA GLU A 134 -3.79 -0.80 -11.90
C GLU A 134 -4.06 0.47 -11.09
N ALA A 135 -3.44 0.57 -9.92
CA ALA A 135 -3.48 1.80 -9.12
C ALA A 135 -3.02 2.99 -9.98
N GLY A 136 -3.82 4.06 -10.01
CA GLY A 136 -3.60 5.18 -10.93
C GLY A 136 -4.60 5.26 -12.08
N ASP A 137 -5.30 4.16 -12.37
CA ASP A 137 -6.28 4.12 -13.45
C ASP A 137 -7.42 5.11 -13.23
N LEU A 138 -7.83 5.78 -14.31
CA LEU A 138 -9.03 6.60 -14.33
C LEU A 138 -10.15 5.79 -14.96
N ILE A 139 -11.26 5.65 -14.26
CA ILE A 139 -12.36 4.79 -14.67
C ILE A 139 -13.68 5.55 -14.66
N LYS A 140 -14.58 5.19 -15.58
CA LYS A 140 -15.99 5.60 -15.57
C LYS A 140 -16.87 4.48 -16.10
N ILE A 141 -18.18 4.60 -15.88
CA ILE A 141 -19.16 3.71 -16.52
C ILE A 141 -19.50 4.21 -17.94
N PRO A 142 -20.06 3.37 -18.82
CA PRO A 142 -20.50 3.78 -20.15
C PRO A 142 -21.60 4.84 -20.05
N ASP A 143 -21.62 5.74 -21.03
CA ASP A 143 -22.71 6.69 -21.22
C ASP A 143 -24.01 5.93 -21.49
N ASP A 144 -25.06 6.21 -20.73
CA ASP A 144 -26.36 5.56 -20.91
C ASP A 144 -27.21 6.23 -22.00
N GLY A 145 -26.75 7.36 -22.53
CA GLY A 145 -27.37 8.15 -23.58
C GLY A 145 -28.60 8.95 -23.12
N ASP A 146 -28.93 8.94 -21.83
CA ASP A 146 -30.04 9.73 -21.28
C ASP A 146 -29.52 11.09 -20.80
N PRO A 147 -29.89 12.20 -21.48
CA PRO A 147 -29.44 13.53 -21.08
C PRO A 147 -30.00 13.99 -19.72
N ASN A 148 -30.91 13.23 -19.10
CA ASN A 148 -31.50 13.54 -17.80
C ASN A 148 -30.82 12.83 -16.62
N THR A 149 -29.93 11.87 -16.88
CA THR A 149 -29.12 11.21 -15.85
C THR A 149 -27.72 11.83 -15.82
N GLN A 150 -27.05 11.70 -14.67
CA GLN A 150 -25.65 12.12 -14.50
C GLN A 150 -24.78 10.99 -13.93
N SER A 151 -25.36 9.80 -13.72
CA SER A 151 -24.69 8.66 -13.08
C SER A 151 -23.41 8.22 -13.80
N ASP A 152 -23.36 8.47 -15.09
CA ASP A 152 -22.35 8.11 -16.08
C ASP A 152 -21.40 9.27 -16.45
N THR A 153 -21.61 10.45 -15.87
CA THR A 153 -20.69 11.60 -16.03
C THR A 153 -19.50 11.53 -15.08
N ALA A 154 -19.65 10.83 -13.95
CA ALA A 154 -18.63 10.75 -12.92
C ALA A 154 -17.38 9.99 -13.40
N VAL A 155 -16.22 10.58 -13.16
CA VAL A 155 -14.91 9.94 -13.29
C VAL A 155 -14.41 9.57 -11.91
N TYR A 156 -13.73 8.44 -11.82
CA TYR A 156 -13.13 7.95 -10.60
C TYR A 156 -11.65 7.64 -10.80
N TYR A 157 -10.87 7.78 -9.74
CA TYR A 157 -9.50 7.30 -9.63
C TYR A 157 -9.50 5.95 -8.91
N TYR A 158 -8.92 4.91 -9.50
CA TYR A 158 -8.69 3.63 -8.84
C TYR A 158 -7.38 3.69 -8.04
N ALA A 159 -7.49 3.58 -6.73
CA ALA A 159 -6.38 3.76 -5.80
C ALA A 159 -5.73 2.44 -5.39
N ILE A 160 -4.53 2.54 -4.83
CA ILE A 160 -3.72 1.39 -4.38
C ILE A 160 -4.39 0.58 -3.27
N ASP A 161 -5.32 1.18 -2.53
CA ASP A 161 -6.10 0.53 -1.48
C ASP A 161 -7.30 -0.27 -2.03
N GLY A 162 -7.40 -0.41 -3.36
CA GLY A 162 -8.46 -1.13 -4.05
C GLY A 162 -9.80 -0.39 -4.11
N LYS A 163 -9.84 0.91 -3.75
CA LYS A 163 -11.06 1.72 -3.76
C LYS A 163 -11.08 2.70 -4.93
N ARG A 164 -12.27 3.20 -5.25
CA ARG A 164 -12.45 4.30 -6.20
C ARG A 164 -12.66 5.63 -5.47
N TYR A 165 -11.95 6.65 -5.91
CA TYR A 165 -12.07 8.03 -5.41
C TYR A 165 -12.78 8.90 -6.44
N VAL A 166 -13.82 9.60 -6.01
CA VAL A 166 -14.72 10.35 -6.90
C VAL A 166 -14.12 11.71 -7.22
N PHE A 167 -14.06 12.08 -8.50
CA PHE A 167 -13.83 13.49 -8.87
C PHE A 167 -15.13 14.28 -8.69
N PRO A 168 -15.19 15.27 -7.78
CA PRO A 168 -16.45 15.96 -7.48
C PRO A 168 -16.95 16.85 -8.61
N ASN A 169 -16.04 17.33 -9.46
CA ASN A 169 -16.34 18.15 -10.64
C ASN A 169 -15.15 18.14 -11.63
N GLU A 170 -15.42 18.64 -12.85
CA GLU A 170 -14.42 18.73 -13.92
C GLU A 170 -13.19 19.54 -13.53
N LYS A 171 -13.34 20.64 -12.77
CA LYS A 171 -12.20 21.49 -12.40
C LYS A 171 -11.23 20.77 -11.47
N THR A 172 -11.76 19.95 -10.55
CA THR A 172 -10.95 19.10 -9.69
C THR A 172 -10.19 18.08 -10.55
N TYR A 173 -10.86 17.45 -11.52
CA TYR A 173 -10.21 16.54 -12.47
C TYR A 173 -9.08 17.25 -13.25
N PHE A 174 -9.37 18.42 -13.82
CA PHE A 174 -8.41 19.19 -14.61
C PHE A 174 -7.23 19.77 -13.82
N SER A 175 -7.34 19.83 -12.48
CA SER A 175 -6.19 20.13 -11.63
C SER A 175 -5.17 18.97 -11.60
N TRP A 176 -5.61 17.74 -11.88
CA TRP A 176 -4.79 16.52 -11.86
C TRP A 176 -4.38 16.05 -13.26
N TYR A 177 -5.29 16.10 -14.22
CA TYR A 177 -5.13 15.55 -15.56
C TYR A 177 -5.50 16.58 -16.63
N PRO A 178 -4.77 16.65 -17.75
CA PRO A 178 -5.00 17.70 -18.76
C PRO A 178 -6.28 17.49 -19.58
N ASP A 179 -6.71 16.24 -19.74
CA ASP A 179 -7.83 15.83 -20.59
C ASP A 179 -8.33 14.43 -20.15
N PHE A 180 -9.43 13.97 -20.75
CA PHE A 180 -10.05 12.69 -20.44
C PHE A 180 -9.48 11.50 -21.23
N THR A 181 -8.35 11.65 -21.95
CA THR A 181 -7.83 10.59 -22.85
C THR A 181 -7.37 9.34 -22.09
N LYS A 182 -7.06 9.48 -20.81
CA LYS A 182 -6.67 8.37 -19.92
C LYS A 182 -7.84 7.71 -19.20
N VAL A 183 -9.08 8.16 -19.42
CA VAL A 183 -10.24 7.60 -18.73
C VAL A 183 -10.71 6.34 -19.46
N ASN A 184 -10.61 5.20 -18.77
CA ASN A 184 -11.09 3.92 -19.21
C ASN A 184 -12.59 3.75 -18.89
N VAL A 185 -13.35 3.23 -19.86
CA VAL A 185 -14.75 2.89 -19.66
C VAL A 185 -14.84 1.44 -19.21
N ILE A 186 -15.44 1.19 -18.04
CA ILE A 186 -15.62 -0.15 -17.48
C ILE A 186 -17.11 -0.48 -17.30
N PRO A 187 -17.54 -1.75 -17.41
CA PRO A 187 -18.92 -2.14 -17.18
C PRO A 187 -19.43 -1.76 -15.77
N LEU A 188 -20.71 -1.39 -15.66
CA LEU A 188 -21.33 -1.01 -14.39
C LEU A 188 -21.24 -2.13 -13.33
N GLU A 189 -21.36 -3.39 -13.75
CA GLU A 189 -21.18 -4.54 -12.87
C GLU A 189 -19.76 -4.58 -12.27
N GLN A 190 -18.72 -4.33 -13.08
CA GLN A 190 -17.34 -4.30 -12.62
C GLN A 190 -17.11 -3.13 -11.68
N MET A 191 -17.64 -1.95 -12.05
CA MET A 191 -17.62 -0.77 -11.20
C MET A 191 -18.24 -1.08 -9.83
N SER A 192 -19.37 -1.80 -9.75
CA SER A 192 -20.06 -2.09 -8.49
C SER A 192 -19.21 -2.83 -7.44
N PHE A 193 -18.21 -3.60 -7.86
CA PHE A 193 -17.28 -4.30 -6.95
C PHE A 193 -16.23 -3.38 -6.33
N ILE A 194 -16.03 -2.17 -6.87
CA ILE A 194 -15.03 -1.23 -6.38
C ILE A 194 -15.68 -0.27 -5.37
N PRO A 195 -15.37 -0.39 -4.06
CA PRO A 195 -15.98 0.46 -3.04
C PRO A 195 -15.49 1.92 -3.14
N ILE A 196 -16.29 2.86 -2.65
CA ILE A 196 -15.92 4.28 -2.61
C ILE A 196 -14.93 4.53 -1.46
N GLY A 197 -13.79 5.14 -1.77
CA GLY A 197 -12.77 5.55 -0.79
C GLY A 197 -12.90 7.00 -0.31
N GLY A 198 -13.61 7.84 -1.07
CA GLY A 198 -13.84 9.24 -0.75
C GLY A 198 -13.80 10.13 -1.99
N ASN A 199 -13.66 11.43 -1.78
CA ASN A 199 -13.59 12.43 -2.83
C ASN A 199 -12.14 12.87 -3.10
N VAL A 200 -11.79 13.00 -4.37
CA VAL A 200 -10.56 13.67 -4.80
C VAL A 200 -10.68 15.18 -4.51
N THR A 201 -9.59 15.76 -4.02
CA THR A 201 -9.44 17.20 -3.77
C THR A 201 -8.61 17.83 -4.88
N TYR A 202 -8.62 19.16 -5.02
CA TYR A 202 -7.75 19.83 -5.99
C TYR A 202 -6.28 19.43 -5.79
N LYS A 203 -5.54 19.27 -6.90
CA LYS A 203 -4.13 18.90 -6.85
C LYS A 203 -3.34 19.96 -6.07
N PRO A 204 -2.59 19.58 -5.02
CA PRO A 204 -1.80 20.52 -4.25
C PRO A 204 -0.85 21.35 -5.11
N GLY A 205 -0.71 22.63 -4.78
CA GLY A 205 0.19 23.55 -5.48
C GLY A 205 -0.21 23.96 -6.90
N THR A 206 -1.39 23.58 -7.42
CA THR A 206 -1.79 23.88 -8.81
C THR A 206 -2.70 25.09 -8.96
N ARG A 207 -3.77 25.16 -8.18
CA ARG A 207 -4.78 26.21 -8.24
C ARG A 207 -5.02 26.77 -6.85
N LEU A 208 -5.46 28.01 -6.81
CA LEU A 208 -6.06 28.60 -5.63
C LEU A 208 -7.54 28.28 -5.64
N ILE A 209 -8.14 28.13 -4.46
CA ILE A 209 -9.59 27.93 -4.35
C ILE A 209 -10.22 28.93 -3.40
N LYS A 210 -11.53 29.13 -3.60
CA LYS A 210 -12.41 29.87 -2.70
C LYS A 210 -13.79 29.23 -2.68
N PHE A 211 -14.55 29.52 -1.63
CA PHE A 211 -15.95 29.16 -1.55
C PHE A 211 -16.81 30.39 -1.83
N GLN A 212 -18.04 30.20 -2.28
CA GLN A 212 -18.91 31.33 -2.65
C GLN A 212 -19.28 32.21 -1.44
N THR A 213 -19.31 31.62 -0.24
CA THR A 213 -19.67 32.29 1.00
C THR A 213 -18.47 32.85 1.78
N ASP A 214 -17.24 32.60 1.30
CA ASP A 214 -16.00 33.03 1.96
C ASP A 214 -15.19 33.95 1.05
N ILE A 215 -14.79 35.11 1.57
CA ILE A 215 -13.96 36.09 0.84
C ILE A 215 -12.49 35.67 0.76
N LYS A 216 -12.07 34.65 1.51
CA LYS A 216 -10.68 34.19 1.60
C LYS A 216 -10.29 33.35 0.39
N THR A 217 -9.04 33.47 0.01
CA THR A 217 -8.40 32.63 -1.01
C THR A 217 -7.44 31.65 -0.35
N TYR A 218 -7.54 30.38 -0.74
CA TYR A 218 -6.78 29.30 -0.13
C TYR A 218 -5.85 28.65 -1.15
N ALA A 219 -4.60 28.42 -0.73
CA ALA A 219 -3.73 27.46 -1.39
C ALA A 219 -4.09 26.05 -0.92
N VAL A 220 -4.04 25.09 -1.84
CA VAL A 220 -4.27 23.67 -1.52
C VAL A 220 -2.93 23.00 -1.26
N ALA A 221 -2.78 22.43 -0.07
CA ALA A 221 -1.66 21.60 0.36
C ALA A 221 -2.08 20.11 0.43
N ARG A 222 -1.08 19.23 0.54
CA ARG A 222 -1.27 17.77 0.59
C ARG A 222 -2.37 17.34 1.57
N GLY A 223 -3.20 16.39 1.15
CA GLY A 223 -4.29 15.83 1.95
C GLY A 223 -5.55 16.70 1.98
N GLY A 224 -5.73 17.59 1.00
CA GLY A 224 -6.86 18.51 0.98
C GLY A 224 -6.82 19.57 2.08
N VAL A 225 -5.62 20.02 2.45
CA VAL A 225 -5.44 21.05 3.49
C VAL A 225 -5.45 22.44 2.84
N LEU A 226 -6.41 23.27 3.23
CA LEU A 226 -6.53 24.65 2.78
C LEU A 226 -5.74 25.59 3.67
N ARG A 227 -4.83 26.34 3.05
CA ARG A 227 -3.99 27.33 3.71
C ARG A 227 -4.35 28.71 3.21
N TRP A 228 -4.91 29.53 4.09
CA TRP A 228 -5.36 30.89 3.73
C TRP A 228 -4.16 31.77 3.34
N LEU A 229 -4.19 32.33 2.13
CA LEU A 229 -3.29 33.42 1.73
C LEU A 229 -3.79 34.71 2.38
N LYS A 230 -3.12 35.14 3.46
CA LYS A 230 -3.65 36.20 4.33
C LYS A 230 -3.64 37.58 3.70
N THR A 231 -2.75 37.82 2.74
CA THR A 231 -2.59 39.11 2.06
C THR A 231 -2.41 38.93 0.56
N GLU A 232 -2.70 39.99 -0.20
CA GLU A 232 -2.49 40.00 -1.65
C GLU A 232 -1.00 39.94 -1.99
N GLU A 233 -0.14 40.52 -1.17
CA GLU A 233 1.32 40.47 -1.31
C GLU A 233 1.83 39.03 -1.21
N ALA A 234 1.28 38.23 -0.28
CA ALA A 234 1.60 36.80 -0.19
C ALA A 234 1.13 36.06 -1.46
N ALA A 235 -0.08 36.35 -1.95
CA ALA A 235 -0.59 35.74 -3.18
C ALA A 235 0.29 36.07 -4.39
N ARG A 236 0.65 37.35 -4.59
CA ARG A 236 1.57 37.76 -5.67
C ARG A 236 2.96 37.14 -5.53
N LYS A 237 3.49 37.06 -4.31
CA LYS A 237 4.81 36.48 -4.06
C LYS A 237 4.88 35.00 -4.45
N PHE A 238 3.85 34.21 -4.12
CA PHE A 238 3.88 32.75 -4.30
C PHE A 238 3.18 32.25 -5.57
N TYR A 239 2.27 33.04 -6.15
CA TYR A 239 1.49 32.69 -7.34
C TYR A 239 1.63 33.70 -8.50
N GLY A 240 2.43 34.75 -8.33
CA GLY A 240 2.68 35.77 -9.34
C GLY A 240 1.57 36.83 -9.46
N ASP A 241 1.80 37.84 -10.29
CA ASP A 241 0.88 38.98 -10.44
C ASP A 241 -0.51 38.60 -10.98
N ASN A 242 -0.62 37.46 -11.65
CA ASN A 242 -1.88 36.93 -12.18
C ASN A 242 -2.56 35.90 -11.26
N TRP A 243 -2.18 35.82 -9.97
CA TRP A 243 -2.72 34.84 -9.02
C TRP A 243 -4.26 34.80 -9.02
N ASN A 244 -4.90 35.96 -9.20
CA ASN A 244 -6.36 36.11 -9.21
C ASN A 244 -7.04 35.38 -10.39
N LYS A 245 -6.30 35.05 -11.45
CA LYS A 245 -6.78 34.23 -12.57
C LYS A 245 -6.59 32.73 -12.34
N GLU A 246 -5.87 32.35 -11.28
CA GLU A 246 -5.63 30.97 -10.86
C GLU A 246 -6.56 30.55 -9.71
N VAL A 247 -7.55 31.38 -9.37
CA VAL A 247 -8.54 31.11 -8.34
C VAL A 247 -9.78 30.45 -8.95
N ASP A 248 -10.08 29.24 -8.51
CA ASP A 248 -11.31 28.55 -8.85
C ASP A 248 -12.34 28.63 -7.70
N ASP A 249 -13.59 28.93 -8.04
CA ASP A 249 -14.71 28.76 -7.11
C ASP A 249 -15.04 27.27 -6.94
N VAL A 250 -15.13 26.83 -5.69
CA VAL A 250 -15.56 25.50 -5.29
C VAL A 250 -16.96 25.58 -4.67
N PRO A 251 -17.92 24.76 -5.12
CA PRO A 251 -19.24 24.67 -4.50
C PRO A 251 -19.17 24.37 -3.00
N GLU A 252 -20.06 24.99 -2.22
CA GLU A 252 -20.10 24.86 -0.75
C GLU A 252 -20.28 23.40 -0.29
N SER A 253 -20.98 22.58 -1.07
CA SER A 253 -21.17 21.16 -0.78
C SER A 253 -19.86 20.36 -0.72
N PHE A 254 -18.79 20.85 -1.33
CA PHE A 254 -17.47 20.20 -1.30
C PHE A 254 -16.55 20.76 -0.22
N TYR A 255 -16.99 21.74 0.57
CA TYR A 255 -16.23 22.27 1.71
C TYR A 255 -15.79 21.17 2.68
N VAL A 256 -16.67 20.20 2.93
CA VAL A 256 -16.42 19.06 3.84
C VAL A 256 -15.30 18.12 3.37
N ASN A 257 -14.86 18.22 2.12
CA ASN A 257 -13.73 17.45 1.60
C ASN A 257 -12.38 18.01 2.04
N TYR A 258 -12.36 19.20 2.67
CA TYR A 258 -11.15 19.93 3.01
C TYR A 258 -11.01 20.15 4.51
N THR A 259 -9.76 20.33 4.95
CA THR A 259 -9.42 20.78 6.31
C THR A 259 -8.64 22.08 6.25
N PHE A 260 -8.50 22.80 7.38
CA PHE A 260 -7.83 24.09 7.42
C PHE A 260 -6.48 23.98 8.11
N GLY A 261 -5.43 24.40 7.40
CA GLY A 261 -4.06 24.45 7.89
C GLY A 261 -3.63 25.85 8.30
N THR A 262 -2.35 25.96 8.68
CA THR A 262 -1.73 27.24 9.03
C THR A 262 -1.80 28.21 7.83
N PRO A 263 -2.29 29.45 8.04
CA PRO A 263 -2.28 30.49 7.02
C PRO A 263 -0.88 30.72 6.45
N ILE A 264 -0.81 31.14 5.19
CA ILE A 264 0.41 31.54 4.52
C ILE A 264 0.52 33.06 4.64
N LEU A 265 1.60 33.50 5.28
CA LEU A 265 2.00 34.89 5.42
C LEU A 265 3.06 35.24 4.37
N GLU A 266 3.22 36.53 4.10
CA GLU A 266 4.25 37.03 3.18
C GLU A 266 5.66 36.58 3.59
N VAL A 267 5.93 36.54 4.90
CA VAL A 267 7.24 36.18 5.47
C VAL A 267 7.54 34.68 5.43
N ASP A 268 6.57 33.84 5.06
CA ASP A 268 6.74 32.39 5.08
C ASP A 268 7.64 31.89 3.95
N TYR A 269 8.20 30.70 4.17
CA TYR A 269 8.84 29.89 3.14
C TYR A 269 7.82 28.90 2.58
N TYR A 270 6.91 29.40 1.74
CA TYR A 270 5.96 28.58 1.00
C TYR A 270 6.46 28.36 -0.44
N PHE A 271 6.38 27.13 -0.92
CA PHE A 271 6.76 26.74 -2.28
C PHE A 271 5.68 25.84 -2.85
N ARG A 272 4.92 26.34 -3.82
CA ARG A 272 3.82 25.59 -4.44
C ARG A 272 4.32 24.32 -5.14
N GLU A 273 5.53 24.37 -5.68
CA GLU A 273 6.17 23.23 -6.35
C GLU A 273 6.41 22.09 -5.37
N ARG A 274 6.80 22.39 -4.12
CA ARG A 274 6.98 21.35 -3.09
C ARG A 274 5.67 20.68 -2.70
N GLU A 275 4.56 21.41 -2.72
CA GLU A 275 3.24 20.80 -2.50
C GLU A 275 2.90 19.86 -3.65
N ALA A 276 3.16 20.26 -4.90
CA ALA A 276 2.92 19.44 -6.08
C ALA A 276 3.84 18.20 -6.14
N ASP A 277 5.12 18.35 -5.81
CA ASP A 277 6.12 17.28 -5.82
C ASP A 277 5.85 16.20 -4.78
N ARG A 278 5.17 16.55 -3.69
CA ARG A 278 4.76 15.61 -2.62
C ARG A 278 3.43 14.91 -2.91
N SER A 279 2.73 15.33 -3.96
CA SER A 279 1.41 14.85 -4.36
C SER A 279 1.36 14.68 -5.89
N GLN A 280 2.28 13.87 -6.42
CA GLN A 280 2.33 13.57 -7.85
C GLN A 280 1.16 12.69 -8.28
N THR A 281 0.74 11.77 -7.40
CA THR A 281 -0.43 10.91 -7.55
C THR A 281 -1.50 11.23 -6.50
N ILE A 282 -2.73 10.75 -6.75
CA ILE A 282 -3.82 10.87 -5.78
C ILE A 282 -3.55 9.95 -4.58
N ASP A 283 -2.91 8.79 -4.77
CA ASP A 283 -2.46 7.93 -3.66
C ASP A 283 -1.52 8.69 -2.71
N GLN A 284 -0.55 9.44 -3.25
CA GLN A 284 0.33 10.30 -2.46
C GLN A 284 -0.42 11.41 -1.74
N ASP A 285 -1.34 12.10 -2.41
CA ASP A 285 -2.14 13.16 -1.78
C ASP A 285 -2.98 12.64 -0.61
N LYS A 286 -3.59 11.47 -0.79
CA LYS A 286 -4.45 10.83 0.20
C LYS A 286 -3.67 10.04 1.26
N GLY A 287 -2.36 9.83 1.08
CA GLY A 287 -1.53 9.05 2.00
C GLY A 287 -1.89 7.56 2.01
N LEU A 288 -2.19 7.00 0.84
CA LEU A 288 -2.57 5.59 0.66
C LEU A 288 -1.39 4.68 0.39
N GLU A 289 -0.26 5.24 -0.05
CA GLU A 289 1.01 4.51 -0.14
C GLU A 289 1.48 4.21 1.29
N GLU A 290 1.75 2.93 1.60
CA GLU A 290 2.30 2.54 2.90
C GLU A 290 3.60 3.32 3.19
N ALA A 291 3.75 3.72 4.45
CA ALA A 291 4.92 4.44 4.94
C ALA A 291 6.12 3.51 5.16
#